data_AF-A0A6A5GG71-F1
#
_entry.id   AF-A0A6A5GG71-F1
#
_cell.length_a   1.000
_cell.length_b   1.000
_cell.length_c   1.000
_cell.angle_alpha   90.00
_cell.angle_beta   90.00
_cell.angle_gamma   90.00
#
_symmetry.space_group_name_H-M   'P 1'
#
loop_
_entity.id
_entity.type
_entity.pdbx_description
1 polymer ?
#
loop_
_entity_poly.entity_id
_entity_poly.type
_entity_poly.pdbx_seq_one_letter_code
_entity_poly.pdbx_strand_id
1 'polypeptide(L)'
;MDFIFGDFEMSLTYFILNGFEVNPDYYACPDDVSLRPVGVRQKFWGAYFFLTIATSDLMKTPAYKSMFVLAIYDISSTFMHSIATGVFGFYGVAYCDYPRLNLVFGSIALGSWLGCCITSMLLLEIVTFVRR
;
A
#
# COMPACT_ATOMS: atom_id res chain seq x y z
N MET A 1 -23.41 -9.40 18.02
CA MET A 1 -22.91 -8.70 16.81
C MET A 1 -22.66 -7.29 17.26
N ASP A 2 -21.51 -7.07 17.88
CA ASP A 2 -21.12 -5.73 18.33
C ASP A 2 -21.10 -4.85 17.08
N PHE A 3 -21.94 -3.82 17.09
CA PHE A 3 -21.96 -2.79 16.08
C PHE A 3 -20.55 -2.17 16.08
N ILE A 4 -19.74 -2.56 15.11
CA ILE A 4 -18.56 -1.80 14.72
C ILE A 4 -19.12 -0.49 14.15
N PHE A 5 -19.49 0.46 15.01
CA PHE A 5 -19.42 1.88 14.68
C PHE A 5 -17.93 2.20 14.57
N GLY A 6 -17.29 1.66 13.54
CA GLY A 6 -16.01 2.20 13.09
C GLY A 6 -16.32 3.59 12.56
N ASP A 7 -15.49 4.57 12.90
CA ASP A 7 -15.59 5.96 12.45
C ASP A 7 -15.82 6.03 10.94
N PHE A 8 -17.10 6.03 10.53
CA PHE A 8 -17.50 6.03 9.12
C PHE A 8 -16.94 7.27 8.43
N GLU A 9 -16.92 8.37 9.18
CA GLU A 9 -16.35 9.68 8.87
C GLU A 9 -14.88 9.64 8.42
N MET A 10 -14.11 8.63 8.84
CA MET A 10 -12.69 8.42 8.50
C MET A 10 -12.47 7.29 7.47
N SER A 11 -13.54 6.64 7.03
CA SER A 11 -13.46 5.47 6.16
C SER A 11 -13.36 5.83 4.67
N LEU A 12 -12.73 4.94 3.89
CA LEU A 12 -12.72 5.02 2.41
C LEU A 12 -14.15 5.03 1.84
N THR A 13 -15.10 4.37 2.52
CA THR A 13 -16.49 4.26 2.10
C THR A 13 -17.18 5.63 2.09
N TYR A 14 -16.95 6.45 3.14
CA TYR A 14 -17.43 7.84 3.19
C TYR A 14 -16.84 8.67 2.06
N PHE A 15 -15.53 8.55 1.81
CA PHE A 15 -14.85 9.26 0.74
C PHE A 15 -15.43 8.96 -0.66
N ILE A 16 -15.76 7.70 -0.94
CA ILE A 16 -16.36 7.29 -2.22
C ILE A 16 -17.81 7.79 -2.33
N LEU A 17 -18.60 7.66 -1.26
CA LEU A 17 -20.01 8.06 -1.24
C LEU A 17 -20.20 9.58 -1.30
N ASN A 18 -19.26 10.35 -0.77
CA ASN A 18 -19.30 11.81 -0.75
C ASN A 18 -18.57 12.45 -1.95
N GLY A 19 -18.42 11.72 -3.06
CA GLY A 19 -17.91 12.27 -4.32
C GLY A 19 -16.41 12.57 -4.35
N PHE A 20 -15.59 11.78 -3.64
CA PHE A 20 -14.14 12.00 -3.46
C PHE A 20 -13.81 13.25 -2.62
N GLU A 21 -14.72 13.68 -1.76
CA GLU A 21 -14.45 14.69 -0.73
C GLU A 21 -14.10 14.02 0.60
N VAL A 22 -13.03 14.51 1.22
CA VAL A 22 -12.55 14.03 2.51
C VAL A 22 -13.20 14.87 3.60
N ASN A 23 -13.58 14.27 4.72
CA ASN A 23 -14.17 14.99 5.84
C ASN A 23 -13.21 16.09 6.37
N PRO A 24 -13.58 17.37 6.30
CA PRO A 24 -12.70 18.46 6.72
C PRO A 24 -12.43 18.45 8.22
N ASP A 25 -13.33 17.93 9.06
CA ASP A 25 -13.18 18.00 10.52
C ASP A 25 -12.05 17.11 11.07
N TYR A 26 -11.71 16.04 10.34
CA TYR A 26 -10.66 15.08 10.74
C TYR A 26 -9.34 15.28 10.00
N TYR A 27 -9.37 15.85 8.79
CA TYR A 27 -8.20 16.00 7.92
C TYR A 27 -7.78 17.46 7.71
N ALA A 28 -8.41 18.43 8.39
CA ALA A 28 -7.94 19.81 8.41
C ALA A 28 -6.60 19.94 9.14
N CYS A 29 -5.74 20.81 8.61
CA CYS A 29 -4.46 21.13 9.22
C CYS A 29 -4.63 22.34 10.15
N PRO A 30 -4.03 22.37 11.35
CA PRO A 30 -3.96 23.60 12.14
C PRO A 30 -3.11 24.65 11.41
N ASP A 31 -3.51 25.92 11.50
CA ASP A 31 -2.85 27.06 10.84
C ASP A 31 -1.42 27.30 11.36
N ASP A 32 -1.10 26.77 12.54
CA ASP A 32 0.19 26.95 13.19
C ASP A 32 1.23 25.97 12.63
N VAL A 33 2.11 26.49 11.77
CA VAL A 33 3.16 25.74 11.06
C VAL A 33 4.16 25.08 12.03
N SER A 34 4.26 25.59 13.25
CA SER A 34 5.17 25.12 14.31
C SER A 34 4.76 23.78 14.95
N LEU A 35 3.49 23.37 14.79
CA LEU A 35 2.96 22.10 15.32
C LEU A 35 3.03 20.95 14.30
N ARG A 36 3.51 21.21 13.07
CA ARG A 36 3.58 20.21 12.01
C ARG A 36 4.71 19.21 12.29
N PRO A 37 4.44 17.89 12.34
CA PRO A 37 5.48 16.89 12.53
C PRO A 37 6.40 16.87 11.31
N VAL A 38 7.69 17.14 11.53
CA VAL A 38 8.71 17.16 10.47
C VAL A 38 9.05 15.71 10.08
N GLY A 39 8.74 15.33 8.84
CA GLY A 39 9.05 14.00 8.31
C GLY A 39 10.55 13.73 8.21
N VAL A 40 10.97 12.55 8.63
CA VAL A 40 12.39 12.14 8.60
C VAL A 40 12.76 11.60 7.21
N ARG A 41 13.86 12.10 6.63
CA ARG A 41 14.33 11.76 5.27
C ARG A 41 14.78 10.29 5.15
N GLN A 42 14.07 9.48 4.37
CA GLN A 42 14.47 8.10 4.06
C GLN A 42 15.11 7.97 2.66
N LYS A 43 16.02 7.00 2.49
CA LYS A 43 16.81 6.81 1.26
C LYS A 43 16.14 5.82 0.31
N PHE A 44 15.93 6.23 -0.95
CA PHE A 44 15.42 5.40 -2.04
C PHE A 44 16.56 4.56 -2.65
N TRP A 45 16.76 3.33 -2.17
CA TRP A 45 17.77 2.41 -2.75
C TRP A 45 17.21 1.04 -3.17
N GLY A 46 15.93 0.74 -2.88
CA GLY A 46 15.34 -0.59 -3.14
C GLY A 46 15.03 -0.89 -4.61
N ALA A 47 14.89 0.12 -5.47
CA ALA A 47 14.42 -0.08 -6.85
C ALA A 47 15.44 -0.77 -7.78
N TYR A 48 16.74 -0.69 -7.50
CA TYR A 48 17.78 -1.19 -8.40
C TYR A 48 17.99 -2.71 -8.31
N PHE A 49 17.61 -3.34 -7.19
CA PHE A 49 17.81 -4.78 -6.97
C PHE A 49 16.80 -5.67 -7.71
N PHE A 50 15.73 -5.12 -8.27
CA PHE A 50 14.63 -5.90 -8.84
C PHE A 50 14.77 -6.24 -10.33
N LEU A 51 15.45 -5.38 -11.09
CA LEU A 51 15.70 -5.61 -12.52
C LEU A 51 16.54 -6.87 -12.78
N THR A 52 17.29 -7.37 -11.79
CA THR A 52 18.15 -8.55 -11.90
C THR A 52 17.43 -9.88 -11.60
N ILE A 53 16.27 -9.87 -10.93
CA ILE A 53 15.54 -11.10 -10.54
C ILE A 53 14.62 -11.60 -11.65
N ALA A 54 14.12 -10.68 -12.50
CA ALA A 54 13.15 -10.99 -13.56
C ALA A 54 13.70 -11.84 -14.72
N THR A 55 15.01 -12.08 -14.80
CA THR A 55 15.67 -12.78 -15.91
C THR A 55 15.99 -14.25 -15.64
N SER A 56 15.44 -14.88 -14.60
CA SER A 56 15.77 -16.28 -14.28
C SER A 56 14.94 -17.32 -15.06
N ASP A 57 15.63 -18.25 -15.72
CA ASP A 57 15.12 -19.33 -16.60
C ASP A 57 14.22 -20.40 -15.90
N LEU A 58 13.77 -20.16 -14.66
CA LEU A 58 13.07 -21.13 -13.81
C LEU A 58 11.52 -21.10 -13.93
N MET A 59 10.96 -20.39 -14.93
CA MET A 59 9.52 -20.14 -15.10
C MET A 59 8.63 -21.35 -15.48
N LYS A 60 9.18 -22.57 -15.58
CA LYS A 60 8.45 -23.72 -16.13
C LYS A 60 7.43 -24.37 -15.18
N THR A 61 7.53 -24.15 -13.86
CA THR A 61 6.62 -24.80 -12.89
C THR A 61 5.47 -23.86 -12.46
N PRO A 62 4.26 -24.40 -12.25
CA PRO A 62 3.10 -23.58 -11.85
C PRO A 62 3.31 -22.92 -10.48
N ALA A 63 4.02 -23.58 -9.55
CA ALA A 63 4.38 -23.02 -8.25
C ALA A 63 5.33 -21.80 -8.35
N TYR A 64 6.26 -21.82 -9.32
CA TYR A 64 7.16 -20.69 -9.55
C TYR A 64 6.42 -19.48 -10.11
N LYS A 65 5.41 -19.69 -10.99
CA LYS A 65 4.55 -18.62 -11.50
C LYS A 65 3.78 -17.90 -10.39
N SER A 66 3.22 -18.63 -9.41
CA SER A 66 2.53 -18.00 -8.27
C SER A 66 3.49 -17.25 -7.34
N MET A 67 4.71 -17.76 -7.11
CA MET A 67 5.72 -17.03 -6.34
C MET A 67 6.14 -15.73 -7.02
N PHE A 68 6.25 -15.72 -8.34
CA PHE A 68 6.57 -14.51 -9.10
C PHE A 68 5.48 -13.45 -8.99
N VAL A 69 4.20 -13.85 -9.06
CA VAL A 69 3.07 -12.94 -8.87
C VAL A 69 3.05 -12.36 -7.45
N LEU A 70 3.32 -13.18 -6.44
CA LEU A 70 3.41 -12.73 -5.04
C LEU A 70 4.54 -11.71 -4.85
N ALA A 71 5.69 -11.92 -5.48
CA ALA A 71 6.78 -10.96 -5.49
C ALA A 71 6.36 -9.62 -6.14
N ILE A 72 5.63 -9.65 -7.26
CA ILE A 72 5.12 -8.42 -7.91
C ILE A 72 4.22 -7.62 -6.95
N TYR A 73 3.29 -8.28 -6.26
CA TYR A 73 2.40 -7.59 -5.32
C TYR A 73 3.17 -6.95 -4.15
N ASP A 74 4.15 -7.65 -3.59
CA ASP A 74 4.96 -7.15 -2.48
C ASP A 74 5.82 -5.92 -2.87
N ILE A 75 6.41 -5.96 -4.07
CA ILE A 75 7.15 -4.83 -4.63
C ILE A 75 6.24 -3.64 -4.86
N SER A 76 5.06 -3.89 -5.45
CA SER A 76 4.11 -2.81 -5.77
C SER A 76 3.63 -2.10 -4.51
N SER A 77 3.36 -2.86 -3.44
CA SER A 77 3.01 -2.35 -2.11
C SER A 77 4.12 -1.46 -1.54
N THR A 78 5.34 -1.99 -1.52
CA THR A 78 6.51 -1.31 -0.96
C THR A 78 6.87 -0.07 -1.77
N PHE A 79 6.72 -0.13 -3.10
CA PHE A 79 6.97 1.00 -3.99
C PHE A 79 5.98 2.14 -3.74
N MET A 80 4.69 1.84 -3.62
CA MET A 80 3.67 2.84 -3.31
C MET A 80 3.85 3.45 -1.91
N HIS A 81 4.20 2.62 -0.92
CA HIS A 81 4.50 3.09 0.43
C HIS A 81 5.76 4.00 0.45
N SER A 82 6.80 3.63 -0.31
CA SER A 82 8.02 4.40 -0.44
C SER A 82 7.80 5.71 -1.22
N ILE A 83 6.97 5.71 -2.27
CA ILE A 83 6.61 6.95 -2.99
C ILE A 83 5.84 7.89 -2.07
N ALA A 84 4.80 7.39 -1.39
CA ALA A 84 4.01 8.21 -0.49
C ALA A 84 4.91 8.85 0.57
N THR A 85 5.61 8.03 1.35
CA THR A 85 6.52 8.51 2.40
C THR A 85 7.68 9.37 1.86
N GLY A 86 8.19 9.06 0.66
CA GLY A 86 9.28 9.80 0.02
C GLY A 86 8.87 11.18 -0.48
N VAL A 87 7.71 11.31 -1.13
CA VAL A 87 7.17 12.60 -1.59
C VAL A 87 6.77 13.46 -0.41
N PHE A 88 6.06 12.90 0.58
CA PHE A 88 5.70 13.65 1.79
C PHE A 88 6.94 14.06 2.59
N GLY A 89 7.96 13.21 2.65
CA GLY A 89 9.24 13.51 3.30
C GLY A 89 10.09 14.56 2.56
N PHE A 90 10.05 14.63 1.23
CA PHE A 90 10.79 15.65 0.47
C PHE A 90 10.19 17.05 0.65
N TYR A 91 8.86 17.14 0.67
CA TYR A 91 8.18 18.41 0.84
C TYR A 91 8.03 18.83 2.32
N GLY A 92 8.29 17.94 3.28
CA GLY A 92 8.09 18.22 4.71
C GLY A 92 6.62 18.47 5.04
N VAL A 93 5.73 17.91 4.23
CA VAL A 93 4.29 18.21 4.17
C VAL A 93 3.55 17.19 5.03
N ALA A 94 2.65 17.68 5.89
CA ALA A 94 1.92 16.84 6.82
C ALA A 94 0.78 16.10 6.10
N TYR A 95 0.27 15.02 6.71
CA TYR A 95 -0.84 14.22 6.15
C TYR A 95 -2.06 15.07 5.72
N CYS A 96 -2.27 16.21 6.36
CA CYS A 96 -3.40 17.11 6.13
C CYS A 96 -3.31 17.99 4.88
N ASP A 97 -2.14 18.17 4.24
CA ASP A 97 -2.02 19.03 3.06
C ASP A 97 -2.53 18.33 1.77
N TYR A 98 -2.38 17.00 1.67
CA TYR A 98 -2.88 16.20 0.54
C TYR A 98 -3.57 14.90 1.01
N PRO A 99 -4.72 14.99 1.69
CA PRO A 99 -5.40 13.83 2.26
C PRO A 99 -5.89 12.85 1.18
N ARG A 100 -6.33 13.36 0.02
CA ARG A 100 -6.79 12.53 -1.12
C ARG A 100 -5.71 11.59 -1.65
N LEU A 101 -4.49 12.11 -1.82
CA LEU A 101 -3.37 11.31 -2.32
C LEU A 101 -2.97 10.24 -1.30
N ASN A 102 -2.85 10.61 -0.02
CA ASN A 102 -2.57 9.66 1.06
C ASN A 102 -3.60 8.53 1.13
N LEU A 103 -4.89 8.87 1.01
CA LEU A 103 -5.97 7.89 1.05
C LEU A 103 -5.90 6.90 -0.12
N VAL A 104 -5.62 7.39 -1.33
CA VAL A 104 -5.47 6.55 -2.54
C VAL A 104 -4.25 5.63 -2.41
N PHE A 105 -3.07 6.17 -2.05
CA PHE A 105 -1.87 5.35 -1.85
C PHE A 105 -2.07 4.30 -0.74
N GLY A 106 -2.72 4.68 0.37
CA GLY A 106 -3.07 3.76 1.45
C GLY A 106 -4.02 2.63 1.01
N SER A 107 -5.03 2.95 0.21
CA SER A 107 -5.97 1.95 -0.31
C SER A 107 -5.30 0.94 -1.25
N ILE A 108 -4.37 1.40 -2.09
CA ILE A 108 -3.61 0.53 -3.00
C ILE A 108 -2.66 -0.38 -2.21
N ALA A 109 -2.00 0.16 -1.18
CA ALA A 109 -1.13 -0.63 -0.30
C ALA A 109 -1.93 -1.73 0.41
N LEU A 110 -3.08 -1.40 1.02
CA LEU A 110 -3.94 -2.40 1.67
C LEU A 110 -4.49 -3.42 0.67
N GLY A 111 -4.89 -2.98 -0.52
CA GLY A 111 -5.35 -3.88 -1.59
C GLY A 111 -4.25 -4.86 -2.04
N SER A 112 -3.03 -4.39 -2.21
CA SER A 112 -1.88 -5.23 -2.56
C SER A 112 -1.50 -6.23 -1.46
N TRP A 113 -1.63 -5.84 -0.18
CA TRP A 113 -1.43 -6.75 0.96
C TRP A 113 -2.46 -7.88 0.94
N LEU A 114 -3.74 -7.56 0.76
CA LEU A 114 -4.78 -8.59 0.64
C LEU A 114 -4.53 -9.51 -0.56
N GLY A 115 -4.02 -8.96 -1.67
CA GLY A 115 -3.54 -9.74 -2.82
C GLY A 115 -2.43 -10.74 -2.48
N CYS A 116 -1.43 -10.32 -1.68
CA CYS A 116 -0.38 -11.22 -1.19
C CYS A 116 -0.94 -12.39 -0.36
N CYS A 117 -1.97 -12.16 0.45
CA CYS A 117 -2.61 -13.22 1.23
C CYS A 117 -3.35 -14.24 0.35
N ILE A 118 -4.05 -13.78 -0.69
CA ILE A 118 -4.77 -14.69 -1.60
C ILE A 118 -3.79 -15.52 -2.41
N THR A 119 -2.70 -14.90 -2.89
CA THR A 119 -1.68 -15.59 -3.69
C THR A 119 -0.89 -16.62 -2.87
N SER A 120 -0.65 -16.37 -1.58
CA SER A 120 0.00 -17.36 -0.70
C SER A 120 -0.91 -18.57 -0.41
N MET A 121 -2.22 -18.36 -0.26
CA MET A 121 -3.18 -19.47 -0.15
C MET A 121 -3.23 -20.31 -1.44
N LEU A 122 -3.27 -19.67 -2.62
CA LEU A 122 -3.23 -20.36 -3.91
C LEU A 122 -1.96 -21.20 -4.08
N LEU A 123 -0.81 -20.67 -3.65
CA LEU A 123 0.46 -21.40 -3.69
C LEU A 123 0.39 -22.68 -2.84
N LEU A 124 -0.17 -22.61 -1.62
CA LEU A 124 -0.33 -23.76 -0.75
C LEU A 124 -1.19 -24.86 -1.38
N GLU A 125 -2.28 -24.49 -2.06
CA GLU A 125 -3.12 -25.45 -2.78
C GLU A 125 -2.36 -26.13 -3.93
N ILE A 126 -1.63 -25.37 -4.75
CA ILE A 126 -0.83 -25.90 -5.86
C ILE A 126 0.23 -26.87 -5.36
N VAL A 127 0.95 -26.50 -4.30
CA VAL A 127 2.00 -27.35 -3.71
C VAL A 127 1.40 -28.63 -3.13
N THR A 128 0.22 -28.54 -2.52
CA THR A 128 -0.49 -29.71 -1.97
C THR A 128 -0.98 -30.64 -3.07
N PHE A 129 -1.48 -30.11 -4.19
CA PHE A 129 -1.93 -30.89 -5.35
C PHE A 129 -0.76 -31.60 -6.06
N VAL A 130 0.38 -30.91 -6.26
CA VAL A 130 1.57 -31.51 -6.89
C VAL A 130 2.23 -32.58 -6.01
N ARG A 131 2.03 -32.51 -4.69
CA ARG A 131 2.57 -33.50 -3.73
C ARG A 131 1.65 -34.71 -3.53
N ARG A 132 0.43 -34.69 -4.08
CA ARG A 132 -0.55 -35.78 -4.05
C ARG A 132 -0.42 -36.66 -5.28
#